data_AF-A0A1V5IN03-F1
#
_entry.id   AF-A0A1V5IN03-F1
#
_cell.length_a   1.000
_cell.length_b   1.000
_cell.length_c   1.000
_cell.angle_alpha   90.00
_cell.angle_beta   90.00
_cell.angle_gamma   90.00
#
_symmetry.space_group_name_H-M   'P 1'
#
loop_
_entity.id
_entity.type
_entity.pdbx_description
1 polymer ?
#
loop_
_entity_poly.entity_id
_entity_poly.type
_entity_poly.pdbx_seq_one_letter_code
_entity_poly.pdbx_strand_id
1 'polypeptide(L)'
;MSSKLTVALAVLLTVCVGLTYIGGRMRRAALERETAQLLEECRGWELRLDELRKEIDAAGTDEYVERAAREKLGLVKPGETLFIVTQPDASGFVPVQKRPGKTIEIND
;
A
#
# COMPACT_ATOMS: atom_id res chain seq x y z
N MET A 1 46.60 -36.04 -45.95
CA MET A 1 46.13 -34.66 -45.71
C MET A 1 44.69 -34.59 -45.20
N SER A 2 43.80 -35.51 -45.58
CA SER A 2 42.39 -35.55 -45.17
C SER A 2 42.16 -35.77 -43.66
N SER A 3 42.95 -36.61 -42.97
CA SER A 3 42.72 -36.89 -41.54
C SER A 3 42.98 -35.69 -40.62
N LYS A 4 44.00 -34.88 -40.91
CA LYS A 4 44.28 -33.64 -40.16
C LYS A 4 43.19 -32.61 -40.39
N LEU A 5 42.64 -32.56 -41.60
CA LEU A 5 41.57 -31.64 -41.99
C LEU A 5 40.23 -32.05 -41.34
N THR A 6 39.92 -33.34 -41.27
CA THR A 6 38.73 -33.84 -40.55
C THR A 6 38.83 -33.60 -39.05
N VAL A 7 40.02 -33.77 -38.45
CA VAL A 7 40.25 -33.46 -37.03
C VAL A 7 40.09 -31.96 -36.76
N ALA A 8 40.65 -31.10 -37.60
CA ALA A 8 40.48 -29.65 -37.48
C ALA A 8 39.00 -29.22 -37.60
N LEU A 9 38.25 -29.82 -38.53
CA LEU A 9 36.81 -29.58 -38.68
C LEU A 9 36.01 -30.05 -37.47
N ALA A 10 36.33 -31.22 -36.91
CA ALA A 10 35.68 -31.73 -35.72
C ALA A 10 35.94 -30.83 -34.50
N VAL A 11 37.17 -30.36 -34.31
CA VAL A 11 37.53 -29.42 -33.25
C VAL A 11 36.78 -28.09 -33.42
N LEU A 12 36.75 -27.54 -34.63
CA LEU A 12 36.01 -26.31 -34.93
C LEU A 12 34.52 -26.46 -34.62
N LEU A 13 33.92 -27.60 -35.00
CA LEU A 13 32.50 -27.88 -34.74
C LEU A 13 32.23 -27.99 -33.23
N THR A 14 33.07 -28.68 -32.48
CA THR A 14 32.92 -28.75 -31.01
C THR A 14 33.06 -27.40 -30.34
N VAL A 15 33.97 -26.54 -30.81
CA VAL A 15 34.13 -25.17 -30.29
C VAL A 15 32.90 -24.31 -30.60
N CYS A 16 32.38 -24.37 -31.84
CA CYS A 16 31.15 -23.67 -32.21
C CYS A 16 29.95 -24.11 -31.37
N VAL A 17 29.77 -25.42 -31.15
CA VAL A 17 28.70 -25.95 -30.30
C VAL A 17 28.89 -25.52 -28.84
N GLY A 18 30.13 -25.55 -28.33
CA GLY A 18 30.43 -25.08 -26.97
C GLY A 18 30.08 -23.61 -26.75
N LEU A 19 30.48 -22.73 -27.68
CA LEU A 19 30.20 -21.29 -27.60
C LEU A 19 28.69 -20.99 -27.67
N THR A 20 27.97 -21.64 -28.59
CA THR A 20 26.51 -21.48 -28.71
C THR A 20 25.77 -22.00 -27.48
N TYR A 21 26.23 -23.11 -26.89
CA TYR A 21 25.66 -23.67 -25.67
C TYR A 21 25.84 -22.72 -24.47
N ILE A 22 27.04 -22.16 -24.29
CA ILE A 22 27.33 -21.22 -23.19
C ILE A 22 26.50 -19.93 -23.34
N GLY A 23 26.45 -19.35 -24.55
CA GLY A 23 25.63 -18.17 -24.83
C GLY A 23 24.14 -18.41 -24.59
N GLY A 24 23.63 -19.57 -25.00
CA GLY A 24 22.25 -19.97 -24.74
C GLY A 24 21.92 -20.11 -23.25
N ARG A 25 22.84 -20.67 -22.45
CA ARG A 25 22.67 -20.81 -20.99
C ARG A 25 22.63 -19.46 -20.28
N MET A 26 23.48 -18.52 -20.66
CA MET A 26 23.48 -17.16 -20.10
C MET A 26 22.17 -16.42 -20.38
N ARG A 27 21.64 -16.52 -21.60
CA ARG A 27 20.38 -15.87 -21.98
C ARG A 27 19.18 -16.42 -21.22
N ARG A 28 19.14 -17.75 -20.99
CA ARG A 28 18.09 -18.37 -20.17
C ARG A 28 18.16 -17.92 -18.72
N ALA A 29 19.35 -17.87 -18.14
CA ALA A 29 19.53 -17.40 -16.76
C ALA A 29 19.14 -15.92 -16.59
N ALA A 30 19.40 -15.08 -17.59
CA ALA A 30 18.97 -13.67 -17.58
C ALA A 30 17.44 -13.56 -17.62
N LEU A 31 16.78 -14.30 -18.51
CA LEU A 31 15.31 -14.37 -18.60
C LEU A 31 14.67 -14.89 -17.31
N GLU A 32 15.24 -15.93 -16.70
CA GLU A 32 14.73 -16.48 -15.42
C GLU A 32 14.79 -15.43 -14.31
N ARG A 33 15.88 -14.66 -14.22
CA ARG A 33 15.99 -13.57 -13.23
C ARG A 33 14.96 -12.47 -13.46
N GLU A 34 14.78 -12.07 -14.71
CA GLU A 34 13.78 -11.06 -15.08
C GLU A 34 12.37 -11.54 -14.70
N THR A 35 12.03 -12.79 -15.04
CA THR A 35 10.72 -13.36 -14.66
C THR A 35 10.53 -13.45 -13.14
N ALA A 36 11.58 -13.77 -12.39
CA ALA A 36 11.52 -13.83 -10.94
C ALA A 36 11.26 -12.44 -10.32
N GLN A 37 11.94 -11.40 -10.84
CA GLN A 37 11.72 -10.02 -10.41
C GLN A 37 10.28 -9.55 -10.71
N LEU A 38 9.80 -9.79 -11.93
CA LEU A 38 8.42 -9.47 -12.32
C LEU A 38 7.39 -10.17 -11.43
N LEU A 39 7.61 -11.44 -11.10
CA LEU A 39 6.75 -12.19 -10.19
C LEU A 39 6.73 -11.60 -8.77
N GLU A 40 7.88 -11.15 -8.28
CA GLU A 40 7.99 -10.51 -6.97
C GLU A 40 7.27 -9.15 -6.95
N GLU A 41 7.43 -8.35 -8.00
CA GLU A 41 6.69 -7.10 -8.17
C GLU A 41 5.17 -7.34 -8.22
N CYS A 42 4.71 -8.32 -9.01
CA CYS A 42 3.30 -8.68 -9.07
C CYS A 42 2.74 -9.06 -7.69
N ARG A 43 3.47 -9.87 -6.92
CA ARG A 43 3.07 -10.22 -5.55
C ARG A 43 3.00 -8.99 -4.64
N GLY A 44 3.95 -8.08 -4.76
CA GLY A 44 3.93 -6.82 -4.02
C GLY A 44 2.70 -5.96 -4.35
N TRP A 45 2.35 -5.87 -5.63
CA TRP A 45 1.15 -5.15 -6.07
C TRP A 45 -0.14 -5.82 -5.60
N GLU A 46 -0.21 -7.15 -5.62
CA GLU A 46 -1.37 -7.91 -5.18
C GLU A 46 -1.64 -7.74 -3.68
N LEU A 47 -0.58 -7.73 -2.86
CA LEU A 47 -0.68 -7.41 -1.43
C LEU A 47 -1.20 -5.99 -1.18
N ARG A 48 -0.68 -5.00 -1.91
CA ARG A 48 -1.15 -3.60 -1.82
C ARG A 48 -2.61 -3.48 -2.24
N LEU A 49 -3.02 -4.21 -3.28
CA LEU A 49 -4.39 -4.20 -3.75
C LEU A 49 -5.34 -4.79 -2.69
N ASP A 50 -4.95 -5.88 -2.03
CA ASP A 50 -5.72 -6.50 -0.94
C ASP A 50 -5.85 -5.58 0.27
N GLU A 51 -4.76 -4.90 0.66
CA GLU A 51 -4.78 -3.89 1.72
C GLU A 51 -5.72 -2.73 1.38
N LEU A 52 -5.60 -2.16 0.19
CA LEU A 52 -6.44 -1.05 -0.26
C LEU A 52 -7.91 -1.45 -0.34
N ARG A 53 -8.19 -2.70 -0.71
CA ARG A 53 -9.56 -3.21 -0.74
C ARG A 53 -10.17 -3.33 0.64
N LYS A 54 -9.40 -3.78 1.63
CA LYS A 54 -9.83 -3.78 3.04
C LYS A 54 -10.11 -2.38 3.55
N GLU A 55 -9.29 -1.39 3.16
CA GLU A 55 -9.54 0.01 3.51
C GLU A 55 -10.83 0.53 2.89
N ILE A 56 -11.12 0.22 1.63
CA ILE A 56 -12.37 0.59 0.96
C ILE A 56 -13.57 -0.07 1.66
N ASP A 57 -13.48 -1.37 1.93
CA ASP A 57 -14.55 -2.11 2.60
C ASP A 57 -14.82 -1.53 4.01
N ALA A 58 -13.76 -1.20 4.75
CA ALA A 58 -13.87 -0.52 6.05
C ALA A 58 -14.46 0.88 5.90
N ALA A 59 -14.06 1.65 4.88
CA ALA A 59 -14.56 2.99 4.63
C ALA A 59 -16.06 3.04 4.29
N GLY A 60 -16.58 1.96 3.69
CA GLY A 60 -18.01 1.80 3.40
C GLY A 60 -18.88 1.44 4.60
N THR A 61 -18.30 1.17 5.77
CA THR A 61 -19.07 0.85 6.97
C THR A 61 -19.62 2.11 7.65
N ASP A 62 -20.83 2.02 8.19
CA ASP A 62 -21.48 3.11 8.94
C ASP A 62 -20.58 3.63 10.09
N GLU A 63 -19.83 2.73 10.74
CA GLU A 63 -18.92 3.07 11.83
C GLU A 63 -17.77 3.99 11.37
N TYR A 64 -17.17 3.69 10.21
CA TYR A 64 -16.13 4.54 9.64
C TYR A 64 -16.68 5.91 9.23
N VAL A 65 -17.86 5.94 8.60
CA VAL A 65 -18.56 7.16 8.20
C VAL A 65 -18.88 8.01 9.42
N GLU A 66 -19.41 7.42 10.47
CA GLU A 66 -19.78 8.10 11.71
C GLU A 66 -18.54 8.66 12.44
N ARG A 67 -17.44 7.89 12.49
CA ARG A 67 -16.15 8.35 13.02
C ARG A 67 -15.59 9.52 12.21
N ALA A 68 -15.56 9.40 10.88
CA ALA A 68 -15.09 10.48 10.01
C ALA A 68 -15.96 11.75 10.13
N ALA A 69 -17.28 11.59 10.27
CA ALA A 69 -18.21 12.69 10.47
C ALA A 69 -17.96 13.41 11.81
N ARG A 70 -17.71 12.67 12.90
CA ARG A 70 -17.39 13.26 14.21
C ARG A 70 -16.01 13.92 14.23
N GLU A 71 -14.98 13.25 13.72
CA GLU A 71 -13.59 13.69 13.83
C GLU A 71 -13.25 14.79 12.82
N LYS A 72 -13.66 14.64 11.55
CA LYS A 72 -13.28 15.56 10.48
C LYS A 72 -14.29 16.68 10.27
N LEU A 73 -15.58 16.41 10.49
CA LEU A 73 -16.66 17.36 10.22
C LEU A 73 -17.32 17.90 11.49
N GLY A 74 -17.01 17.36 12.67
CA GLY A 74 -17.62 17.78 13.95
C GLY A 74 -19.12 17.51 14.02
N LEU A 75 -19.65 16.64 13.17
CA LEU A 75 -21.08 16.34 13.11
C LEU A 75 -21.48 15.39 14.25
N VAL A 76 -22.67 15.60 14.81
CA VAL A 76 -23.27 14.75 15.86
C VAL A 76 -24.68 14.34 15.46
N LYS A 77 -25.19 13.22 15.99
CA LYS A 77 -26.56 12.78 15.68
C LYS A 77 -27.58 13.71 16.37
N PRO A 78 -28.80 13.87 15.81
CA PRO A 78 -29.85 14.65 16.46
C PRO A 78 -30.14 14.10 17.87
N GLY A 79 -30.04 14.96 18.88
CA GLY A 79 -30.19 14.60 20.30
C GLY A 79 -28.87 14.39 21.06
N GLU A 80 -27.72 14.39 20.40
CA GLU A 80 -26.40 14.34 21.05
C GLU A 80 -25.86 15.75 21.35
N THR A 81 -25.11 15.90 22.46
CA THR A 81 -24.42 17.16 22.82
C THR A 81 -22.91 16.99 22.67
N LEU A 82 -22.28 17.80 21.81
CA LEU A 82 -20.82 17.79 21.59
C LEU A 82 -20.09 18.51 22.73
N PHE A 83 -19.14 17.84 23.40
CA PHE A 83 -18.25 18.44 24.40
C PHE A 83 -16.86 18.64 23.82
N ILE A 84 -16.42 19.90 23.74
CA ILE A 84 -15.05 20.26 23.32
C ILE A 84 -14.25 20.58 24.58
N VAL A 85 -13.27 19.74 24.91
CA VAL A 85 -12.35 20.00 26.03
C VAL A 85 -11.30 21.00 25.55
N THR A 86 -11.55 22.28 25.79
CA THR A 86 -10.53 23.31 25.64
C THR A 86 -9.63 23.32 26.87
N GLN A 87 -8.31 23.16 26.67
CA GLN A 87 -7.35 23.57 27.69
C GLN A 87 -7.27 25.10 27.61
N PRO A 88 -7.32 25.82 28.75
CA PRO A 88 -7.14 27.26 28.73
C PRO A 88 -5.76 27.55 28.15
N ASP A 89 -5.73 28.00 26.90
CA ASP A 89 -4.54 28.47 26.24
C ASP A 89 -4.20 29.86 26.80
N ALA A 90 -2.93 30.23 26.73
CA ALA A 90 -2.43 31.53 27.20
C ALA A 90 -3.04 32.75 26.46
N SER A 91 -3.99 32.52 25.54
CA SER A 91 -4.76 33.54 24.81
C SER A 91 -5.79 34.26 25.67
N GLY A 92 -6.04 33.80 26.90
CA GLY A 92 -6.96 34.47 27.83
C GLY A 92 -8.44 34.12 27.62
N PHE A 93 -8.73 33.03 26.91
CA PHE A 93 -10.09 32.52 26.80
C PHE A 93 -10.56 31.93 28.15
N VAL A 94 -11.35 32.69 28.89
CA VAL A 94 -11.99 32.20 30.13
C VAL A 94 -13.31 31.53 29.75
N PRO A 95 -13.53 30.25 30.06
CA PRO A 95 -14.81 29.61 29.80
C PRO A 95 -15.94 30.38 30.49
N VAL A 96 -17.01 30.66 29.74
CA VAL A 96 -18.14 31.46 30.22
C VAL A 96 -18.76 30.78 31.45
N GLN A 97 -18.64 31.43 32.60
CA GLN A 97 -19.28 31.00 33.84
C GLN A 97 -20.79 30.94 33.64
N LYS A 98 -21.43 29.83 34.01
CA LYS A 98 -22.90 29.73 33.98
C LYS A 98 -23.49 30.85 34.83
N ARG A 99 -24.39 31.65 34.26
CA ARG A 99 -25.09 32.72 34.97
C ARG A 99 -25.81 32.12 36.19
N PRO A 100 -25.47 32.51 37.42
CA PRO A 100 -26.16 31.99 38.60
C PRO A 100 -27.64 32.43 38.56
N GLY A 101 -28.55 31.48 38.79
CA GLY A 101 -29.98 31.73 38.90
C GLY A 101 -30.83 31.47 37.66
N LYS A 102 -30.28 30.93 36.56
CA LYS A 102 -31.11 30.44 35.44
C LYS A 102 -31.15 28.92 35.44
N THR A 103 -32.24 28.36 35.95
CA THR A 103 -32.58 26.94 35.76
C THR A 103 -32.75 26.70 34.26
N ILE A 104 -32.16 25.62 33.75
CA ILE A 104 -32.36 25.20 32.36
C ILE A 104 -33.83 24.80 32.24
N GLU A 105 -34.66 25.66 31.65
CA GLU A 105 -36.01 25.29 31.26
C GLU A 105 -35.88 24.31 30.09
N ILE A 106 -36.01 23.03 30.42
CA ILE A 106 -36.20 21.97 29.45
C ILE A 106 -37.71 22.03 29.15
N ASN A 107 -38.08 22.55 27.98
CA ASN A 107 -39.46 22.43 27.53
C ASN A 107 -39.73 20.94 27.25
N ASP A 108 -40.75 20.41 27.94
CA ASP A 108 -41.34 19.09 27.71
C ASP A 108 -41.96 18.96 26.31
#